data_AF-A0A2J6QDL5-F1
#
_entry.id   AF-A0A2J6QDL5-F1
#
_cell.length_a   1.000
_cell.length_b   1.000
_cell.length_c   1.000
_cell.angle_alpha   90.00
_cell.angle_beta   90.00
_cell.angle_gamma   90.00
#
_symmetry.space_group_name_H-M   'P 1'
#
loop_
_entity.id
_entity.type
_entity.pdbx_description
1 polymer ?
#
loop_
_entity_poly.entity_id
_entity_poly.type
_entity_poly.pdbx_seq_one_letter_code
_entity_poly.pdbx_strand_id
1 'polypeptide(L)'
;MRLPFLYPAFALLLLSSLSEAAKPPGKDAILLSQVRTLTLRNNAKTSHRRVSAIPQLSCKGPGCAHYKVDIMRCTNQGSGYNSEDIEWSCTASIPAEFKLGSTDVVCEGYRNRDDEYVLKGSCGVEYRLL
;
A
#
# COMPACT_ATOMS: atom_id res chain seq x y z
N MET A 1 12.04 60.71 -37.73
CA MET A 1 11.33 59.45 -37.97
C MET A 1 11.51 58.55 -36.74
N ARG A 2 10.50 58.48 -35.86
CA ARG A 2 10.52 57.67 -34.64
C ARG A 2 9.84 56.32 -34.92
N LEU A 3 10.50 55.25 -34.46
CA LEU A 3 10.12 53.83 -34.37
C LEU A 3 8.72 53.61 -33.73
N PRO A 4 8.04 52.43 -33.84
CA PRO A 4 8.65 51.13 -33.48
C PRO A 4 8.15 49.81 -34.10
N PHE A 5 9.04 48.83 -33.94
CA PHE A 5 8.88 47.38 -33.81
C PHE A 5 7.47 46.85 -33.52
N LEU A 6 7.02 45.90 -34.34
CA LEU A 6 5.93 44.97 -34.05
C LEU A 6 6.53 43.57 -33.89
N TYR A 7 6.93 43.22 -32.66
CA TYR A 7 7.11 41.83 -32.25
C TYR A 7 5.71 41.26 -31.91
N PRO A 8 5.26 40.14 -32.50
CA PRO A 8 4.10 39.45 -31.98
C PRO A 8 4.53 38.82 -30.65
N ALA A 9 4.00 39.35 -29.56
CA ALA A 9 4.16 38.79 -28.22
C ALA A 9 3.54 37.38 -28.19
N PHE A 10 4.41 36.36 -28.20
CA PHE A 10 4.02 34.97 -27.96
C PHE A 10 3.71 34.83 -26.45
N ALA A 11 2.46 35.09 -26.06
CA ALA A 11 2.01 34.87 -24.69
C ALA A 11 1.83 33.36 -24.45
N LEU A 12 2.88 32.68 -23.97
CA LEU A 12 2.76 31.35 -23.38
C LEU A 12 1.94 31.46 -22.09
N LEU A 13 0.65 31.12 -22.17
CA LEU A 13 -0.18 30.83 -21.01
C LEU A 13 0.32 29.51 -20.39
N LEU A 14 1.15 29.61 -19.36
CA LEU A 14 1.45 28.51 -18.45
C LEU A 14 0.17 28.14 -17.70
N LEU A 15 -0.59 27.18 -18.24
CA LEU A 15 -1.67 26.52 -17.52
C LEU A 15 -1.05 25.66 -16.42
N SER A 16 -0.89 26.23 -15.24
CA SER A 16 -0.60 25.49 -14.01
C SER A 16 -1.80 24.59 -13.71
N SER A 17 -1.76 23.32 -14.11
CA SER A 17 -2.72 22.33 -13.63
C SER A 17 -2.51 22.13 -12.13
N LEU A 18 -3.32 22.78 -11.32
CA LEU A 18 -3.46 22.44 -9.90
C LEU A 18 -4.10 21.06 -9.87
N SER A 19 -3.30 20.00 -9.70
CA SER A 19 -3.84 18.68 -9.35
C SER A 19 -4.47 18.79 -7.97
N GLU A 20 -5.78 18.97 -7.94
CA GLU A 20 -6.54 18.95 -6.70
C GLU A 20 -6.45 17.54 -6.12
N ALA A 21 -5.81 17.41 -4.95
CA ALA A 21 -5.70 16.14 -4.26
C ALA A 21 -7.12 15.63 -3.96
N ALA A 22 -7.49 14.50 -4.56
CA ALA A 22 -8.81 13.93 -4.38
C ALA A 22 -9.10 13.72 -2.89
N LYS A 23 -10.25 14.23 -2.43
CA LYS A 23 -10.67 14.05 -1.04
C LYS A 23 -10.93 12.56 -0.76
N PRO A 24 -10.48 12.02 0.39
CA PRO A 24 -10.75 10.63 0.73
C PRO A 24 -12.25 10.31 0.73
N PRO A 25 -12.66 9.13 0.24
CA PRO A 25 -14.07 8.73 0.14
C PRO A 25 -14.76 8.46 1.49
N GLY A 26 -14.03 8.57 2.61
CA GLY A 26 -14.58 8.50 3.95
C GLY A 26 -13.51 8.60 5.03
N LYS A 27 -13.94 8.69 6.29
CA LYS A 27 -13.05 8.97 7.45
C LYS A 27 -11.93 7.94 7.66
N ASP A 28 -12.16 6.69 7.29
CA ASP A 28 -11.23 5.56 7.47
C ASP A 28 -10.61 5.12 6.14
N ALA A 29 -10.74 5.93 5.08
CA ALA A 29 -10.14 5.68 3.78
C ALA A 29 -8.72 6.27 3.74
N ILE A 30 -7.73 5.46 3.35
CA ILE A 30 -6.34 5.90 3.18
C ILE A 30 -5.83 5.44 1.81
N LEU A 31 -5.05 6.28 1.12
CA LEU A 31 -4.40 5.88 -0.13
C LEU A 31 -3.36 4.80 0.15
N LEU A 32 -3.47 3.64 -0.50
CA LEU A 32 -2.54 2.52 -0.30
C LEU A 32 -1.09 2.93 -0.59
N SER A 33 -0.89 3.69 -1.68
CA SER A 33 0.41 4.22 -2.09
C SER A 33 1.07 5.14 -1.06
N GLN A 34 0.30 5.74 -0.14
CA GLN A 34 0.82 6.61 0.92
C GLN A 34 1.04 5.87 2.25
N VAL A 35 0.66 4.60 2.34
CA VAL A 35 0.93 3.78 3.52
C VAL A 35 2.43 3.47 3.56
N ARG A 36 3.14 4.04 4.52
CA ARG A 36 4.60 3.87 4.63
C ARG A 36 4.99 2.49 5.15
N THR A 37 4.30 2.06 6.20
CA THR A 37 4.67 0.84 6.93
C THR A 37 3.45 0.15 7.49
N LEU A 38 3.46 -1.17 7.48
CA LEU A 38 2.50 -2.02 8.17
C LEU A 38 3.21 -2.74 9.32
N THR A 39 2.51 -2.93 10.43
CA THR A 39 2.95 -3.80 11.53
C THR A 39 1.81 -4.76 11.83
N LEU A 40 2.03 -6.03 11.51
CA LEU A 40 1.04 -7.09 11.58
C LEU A 40 1.38 -7.99 12.74
N ARG A 41 0.35 -8.48 13.42
CA ARG A 41 0.49 -9.29 14.63
C ARG A 41 -0.21 -10.64 14.47
N ASN A 42 0.42 -11.68 15.00
CA ASN A 42 -0.22 -12.98 15.12
C ASN A 42 -1.45 -12.88 16.04
N ASN A 43 -2.44 -13.74 15.80
CA ASN A 43 -3.73 -13.76 16.52
C ASN A 43 -4.54 -12.45 16.47
N ALA A 44 -4.09 -11.42 15.75
CA ALA A 44 -4.88 -10.23 15.47
C ALA A 44 -5.71 -10.41 14.19
N LYS A 45 -6.85 -9.73 14.15
CA LYS A 45 -7.72 -9.65 12.98
C LYS A 45 -7.60 -8.30 12.30
N THR A 46 -7.84 -8.26 10.99
CA THR A 46 -7.95 -7.01 10.24
C THR A 46 -9.21 -6.26 10.64
N SER A 47 -9.19 -4.92 10.52
CA SER A 47 -10.44 -4.19 10.42
C SER A 47 -11.18 -4.61 9.15
N HIS A 48 -12.49 -4.53 9.14
CA HIS A 48 -13.26 -4.95 7.98
C HIS A 48 -14.50 -4.09 7.81
N ARG A 49 -15.03 -4.02 6.59
CA ARG A 49 -16.31 -3.35 6.32
C ARG A 49 -17.18 -4.09 5.32
N ARG A 50 -16.63 -4.42 4.15
CA ARG A 50 -17.36 -5.06 3.04
C ARG A 50 -17.21 -6.58 3.03
N VAL A 51 -16.08 -7.07 3.57
CA VAL A 51 -15.78 -8.50 3.69
C VAL A 51 -15.56 -8.86 5.16
N SER A 52 -15.54 -10.15 5.51
CA SER A 52 -15.26 -10.57 6.89
C SER A 52 -13.81 -10.33 7.27
N ALA A 53 -13.55 -10.02 8.55
CA ALA A 53 -12.19 -9.87 9.06
C ALA A 53 -11.36 -11.16 8.90
N ILE A 54 -10.13 -10.99 8.41
CA ILE A 54 -9.14 -12.07 8.24
C ILE A 54 -8.04 -11.94 9.30
N PRO A 55 -7.23 -12.99 9.55
CA PRO A 55 -6.00 -12.83 10.33
C PRO A 55 -5.07 -11.78 9.70
N GLN A 56 -4.40 -10.97 10.52
CA GLN A 56 -3.36 -10.06 10.03
C GLN A 56 -2.13 -10.81 9.50
N LEU A 57 -1.85 -12.00 10.04
CA LEU A 57 -0.78 -12.89 9.60
C LEU A 57 -1.35 -14.28 9.30
N SER A 58 -1.10 -14.77 8.09
CA SER A 58 -1.49 -16.11 7.60
C SER A 58 -0.26 -16.87 7.15
N CYS A 59 0.04 -18.00 7.78
CA CYS A 59 1.23 -18.80 7.48
C CYS A 59 0.93 -19.87 6.43
N LYS A 60 1.82 -20.01 5.43
CA LYS A 60 1.82 -21.10 4.44
C LYS A 60 3.15 -21.85 4.41
N GLY A 61 3.14 -23.12 4.00
CA GLY A 61 4.34 -23.94 3.87
C GLY A 61 4.62 -24.84 5.09
N PRO A 62 5.66 -25.68 5.00
CA PRO A 62 5.94 -26.72 5.99
C PRO A 62 6.33 -26.16 7.36
N GLY A 63 7.06 -25.03 7.41
CA GLY A 63 7.51 -24.43 8.67
C GLY A 63 6.37 -23.99 9.59
N CYS A 64 5.16 -23.78 9.05
CA CYS A 64 4.00 -23.30 9.81
C CYS A 64 3.48 -24.27 10.88
N ALA A 65 3.83 -25.55 10.77
CA ALA A 65 3.53 -26.56 11.81
C ALA A 65 4.41 -26.39 13.06
N HIS A 66 5.56 -25.72 12.91
CA HIS A 66 6.59 -25.62 13.94
C HIS A 66 6.74 -24.22 14.50
N TYR A 67 6.59 -23.18 13.66
CA TYR A 67 6.72 -21.80 14.08
C TYR A 67 5.74 -20.89 13.34
N LYS A 68 5.25 -19.88 14.06
CA LYS A 68 4.44 -18.79 13.50
C LYS A 68 5.09 -17.47 13.88
N VAL A 69 5.22 -16.58 12.90
CA VAL A 69 5.75 -15.23 13.11
C VAL A 69 4.80 -14.47 14.03
N ASP A 70 5.31 -13.93 15.12
CA ASP A 70 4.50 -13.15 16.07
C ASP A 70 4.24 -11.73 15.56
N ILE A 71 5.27 -11.06 15.05
CA ILE A 71 5.18 -9.70 14.50
C ILE A 71 5.93 -9.65 13.17
N MET A 72 5.29 -9.06 12.16
CA MET A 72 5.89 -8.75 10.87
C MET A 72 5.78 -7.27 10.58
N ARG A 73 6.85 -6.70 10.02
CA ARG A 73 6.88 -5.32 9.56
C ARG A 73 7.07 -5.28 8.06
N CYS A 74 6.13 -4.67 7.35
CA CYS A 74 6.25 -4.43 5.91
C CYS A 74 6.48 -2.95 5.64
N THR A 75 7.39 -2.64 4.73
CA THR A 75 7.71 -1.27 4.31
C THR A 75 7.41 -1.13 2.82
N ASN A 76 6.66 -0.09 2.49
CA ASN A 76 6.34 0.26 1.11
C ASN A 76 7.63 0.71 0.38
N GLN A 77 7.97 0.05 -0.72
CA GLN A 77 9.15 0.31 -1.55
C GLN A 77 8.84 1.14 -2.80
N GLY A 78 7.60 1.61 -2.93
CA GLY A 78 7.10 2.32 -4.11
C GLY A 78 6.15 1.47 -4.92
N SER A 79 5.84 1.98 -6.12
CA SER A 79 5.01 1.32 -7.11
C SER A 79 5.86 0.58 -8.14
N GLY A 80 5.46 -0.64 -8.49
CA GLY A 80 5.97 -1.40 -9.61
C GLY A 80 5.45 -0.86 -10.94
N TYR A 81 4.47 -1.55 -11.54
CA TYR A 81 3.98 -1.21 -12.89
C TYR A 81 3.07 0.02 -12.93
N ASN A 82 2.30 0.28 -11.88
CA ASN A 82 1.38 1.41 -11.79
C ASN A 82 1.23 1.89 -10.33
N SER A 83 0.56 3.01 -10.11
CA SER A 83 0.40 3.64 -8.78
C SER A 83 -0.29 2.76 -7.72
N GLU A 84 -0.99 1.72 -8.14
CA GLU A 84 -1.73 0.78 -7.28
C GLU A 84 -0.93 -0.47 -6.94
N ASP A 85 0.07 -0.81 -7.76
CA ASP A 85 0.95 -1.97 -7.65
C ASP A 85 2.08 -1.70 -6.63
N ILE A 86 1.72 -1.66 -5.35
CA ILE A 86 2.66 -1.34 -4.28
C ILE A 86 3.57 -2.53 -3.98
N GLU A 87 4.87 -2.32 -4.10
CA GLU A 87 5.89 -3.30 -3.74
C GLU A 87 6.19 -3.22 -2.24
N TRP A 88 5.95 -4.33 -1.54
CA TRP A 88 6.16 -4.41 -0.09
C TRP A 88 7.41 -5.24 0.23
N SER A 89 8.28 -4.69 1.08
CA SER A 89 9.37 -5.45 1.71
C SER A 89 8.97 -5.81 3.15
N CYS A 90 8.76 -7.09 3.42
CA CYS A 90 8.33 -7.60 4.72
C CYS A 90 9.48 -8.31 5.45
N THR A 91 9.65 -8.00 6.73
CA THR A 91 10.66 -8.63 7.61
C THR A 91 10.05 -9.07 8.93
N ALA A 92 10.62 -10.13 9.51
CA ALA A 92 10.21 -10.69 10.78
C ALA A 92 11.40 -11.35 11.48
N SER A 93 11.36 -11.42 12.82
CA SER A 93 12.29 -12.25 13.58
C SER A 93 11.84 -13.71 13.50
N ILE A 94 12.72 -14.55 12.94
CA ILE A 94 12.50 -15.99 12.80
C ILE A 94 13.72 -16.75 13.32
N PRO A 95 13.55 -17.97 13.86
CA PRO A 95 14.67 -18.86 14.17
C PRO A 95 15.50 -19.17 12.92
N ALA A 96 16.79 -19.43 13.11
CA ALA A 96 17.76 -19.58 12.01
C ALA A 96 17.50 -20.83 11.15
N GLU A 97 16.81 -21.83 11.70
CA GLU A 97 16.38 -23.04 11.02
C GLU A 97 15.23 -22.83 10.03
N PHE A 98 14.57 -21.66 10.03
CA PHE A 98 13.50 -21.34 9.08
C PHE A 98 13.94 -20.27 8.08
N LYS A 99 13.29 -20.29 6.92
CA LYS A 99 13.40 -19.22 5.93
C LYS A 99 12.04 -18.56 5.69
N LEU A 100 12.02 -17.23 5.80
CA LEU A 100 10.90 -16.43 5.31
C LEU A 100 10.94 -16.44 3.77
N GLY A 101 9.91 -17.03 3.17
CA GLY A 101 9.70 -17.09 1.73
C GLY A 101 8.92 -15.88 1.21
N SER A 102 7.97 -16.12 0.31
CA SER A 102 7.10 -15.08 -0.23
C SER A 102 6.26 -14.42 0.87
N THR A 103 5.95 -13.14 0.67
CA THR A 103 5.06 -12.36 1.53
C THR A 103 4.11 -11.57 0.64
N ASP A 104 2.81 -11.81 0.79
CA ASP A 104 1.76 -11.22 -0.02
C ASP A 104 0.88 -10.33 0.87
N VAL A 105 0.97 -9.02 0.66
CA VAL A 105 0.17 -8.02 1.40
C VAL A 105 -1.17 -7.84 0.69
N VAL A 106 -2.26 -7.96 1.44
CA VAL A 106 -3.61 -7.73 0.91
C VAL A 106 -4.37 -6.79 1.84
N CYS A 107 -4.94 -5.72 1.29
CA CYS A 107 -5.77 -4.76 2.00
C CYS A 107 -7.20 -4.74 1.44
N GLU A 108 -8.19 -4.39 2.26
CA GLU A 108 -9.56 -4.22 1.79
C GLU A 108 -9.69 -2.85 1.10
N GLY A 109 -9.91 -2.84 -0.22
CA GLY A 109 -10.26 -1.61 -0.93
C GLY A 109 -11.50 -0.94 -0.31
N TYR A 110 -11.54 0.39 -0.26
CA TYR A 110 -12.54 1.10 0.52
C TYR A 110 -13.92 0.90 -0.10
N ARG A 111 -14.12 1.30 -1.35
CA ARG A 111 -15.42 1.19 -2.04
C ARG A 111 -15.62 -0.16 -2.71
N ASN A 112 -14.60 -0.65 -3.40
CA ASN A 112 -14.62 -1.91 -4.14
C ASN A 112 -13.23 -2.57 -4.11
N ARG A 113 -12.99 -3.62 -4.89
CA ARG A 113 -11.71 -4.36 -4.89
C ARG A 113 -10.56 -3.65 -5.63
N ASP A 114 -10.87 -2.72 -6.53
CA ASP A 114 -9.94 -2.01 -7.40
C ASP A 114 -9.83 -0.52 -6.98
N ASP A 115 -10.02 -0.22 -5.69
CA ASP A 115 -9.99 1.14 -5.14
C ASP A 115 -8.59 1.46 -4.60
N GLU A 116 -7.96 2.52 -5.10
CA GLU A 116 -6.67 3.03 -4.60
C GLU A 116 -6.71 3.37 -3.11
N TYR A 117 -7.90 3.73 -2.62
CA TYR A 117 -8.16 3.89 -1.20
C TYR A 117 -8.46 2.54 -0.57
N VAL A 118 -7.82 2.23 0.55
CA VAL A 118 -8.08 1.04 1.36
C VAL A 118 -8.65 1.44 2.72
N LEU A 119 -9.32 0.50 3.38
CA LEU A 119 -9.80 0.68 4.75
C LEU A 119 -8.62 0.65 5.73
N LYS A 120 -8.48 1.70 6.55
CA LYS A 120 -7.46 1.79 7.59
C LYS A 120 -7.50 0.58 8.51
N GLY A 121 -6.40 -0.17 8.59
CA GLY A 121 -6.26 -1.35 9.46
C GLY A 121 -6.72 -2.66 8.81
N SER A 122 -7.08 -2.64 7.52
CA SER A 122 -7.59 -3.82 6.80
C SER A 122 -6.52 -4.69 6.16
N CYS A 123 -5.26 -4.25 6.16
CA CYS A 123 -4.16 -5.00 5.56
C CYS A 123 -3.79 -6.22 6.40
N GLY A 124 -3.66 -7.36 5.74
CA GLY A 124 -3.07 -8.60 6.27
C GLY A 124 -1.96 -9.11 5.35
N VAL A 125 -1.17 -10.04 5.85
CA VAL A 125 -0.07 -10.67 5.10
C VAL A 125 -0.20 -12.18 5.14
N GLU A 126 -0.22 -12.78 3.97
CA GLU A 126 0.11 -14.19 3.81
C GLU A 126 1.62 -14.33 3.64
N TYR A 127 2.25 -15.16 4.46
CA TYR A 127 3.69 -15.40 4.37
C TYR A 127 4.00 -16.88 4.28
N ARG A 128 5.03 -17.22 3.52
CA ARG A 128 5.53 -18.59 3.43
C ARG A 128 6.66 -18.82 4.41
N LEU A 129 6.58 -19.87 5.21
CA LEU A 129 7.66 -20.33 6.08
C LEU A 129 8.16 -21.68 5.60
N LEU A 130 9.43 -21.73 5.23
CA LEU A 130 10.15 -22.92 4.75
C LEU A 130 11.00 -23.51 5.87
#